data_AF-A0A7Y4ZK94-F1
#
_entry.id   AF-A0A7Y4ZK94-F1
#
_cell.length_a   1.000
_cell.length_b   1.000
_cell.length_c   1.000
_cell.angle_alpha   90.00
_cell.angle_beta   90.00
_cell.angle_gamma   90.00
#
_symmetry.space_group_name_H-M   'P 1'
#
loop_
_entity.id
_entity.type
_entity.pdbx_description
1 polymer ?
#
loop_
_entity_poly.entity_id
_entity_poly.type
_entity_poly.pdbx_seq_one_letter_code
_entity_poly.pdbx_strand_id
1 'polypeptide(L)'
;MVHAYPEDLARLVYDRLVAEDNDVLPDLDVLSELLSVAYQASLLREEERPTTFRLVFAPRGRFTDDGGPPMKLHRLLFAEGRPFTADELRRLSQAAKFQRSLIGVGRREGRLEAWGILHSGPAWLRAIQGGRGLTPEAPAVLTIAVAGPGRLTVGYGGKTFAQLAGGRISQKTQDIFASQWLPGMFSAVRSEVTALHAKEHEDSWSQVDPDIIRMIGQHFVRRIVATIRVARHGGTLLFLPANHAEEIASGPHVKMKVRFVDAEPRRRFRSLMLSAMRALAAQGDPVRRNDTVGWDTYNRTRDESIANVDEAIFELSHLIAGLADVDGAVVLTTRFEILGFGAELAGELPEISHVARATDLEGTHIDIERADGVGTRHRSMYRMAARYPELLGIVVSQDGGVRFVKRHGPHVTYWDQGATGSLDI
;
A
#
# COMPACT_ATOMS: atom_id res chain seq x y z
N MET A 1 -1.15 -6.63 -29.99
CA MET A 1 -0.94 -6.89 -28.55
C MET A 1 -2.00 -7.90 -28.16
N VAL A 2 -1.63 -9.07 -27.62
CA VAL A 2 -2.61 -10.07 -27.17
C VAL A 2 -3.10 -9.65 -25.79
N HIS A 3 -4.40 -9.51 -25.62
CA HIS A 3 -5.01 -9.18 -24.33
C HIS A 3 -5.25 -10.46 -23.54
N ALA A 4 -4.90 -10.45 -22.26
CA ALA A 4 -5.22 -11.50 -21.32
C ALA A 4 -6.63 -11.31 -20.74
N TYR A 5 -7.31 -12.41 -20.49
CA TYR A 5 -8.68 -12.48 -19.99
C TYR A 5 -8.78 -13.40 -18.76
N PRO A 6 -9.96 -13.49 -18.10
CA PRO A 6 -10.12 -14.28 -16.89
C PRO A 6 -9.71 -15.75 -17.02
N GLU A 7 -9.86 -16.36 -18.20
CA GLU A 7 -9.45 -17.74 -18.45
C GLU A 7 -7.92 -17.91 -18.41
N ASP A 8 -7.16 -16.96 -18.97
CA ASP A 8 -5.70 -16.95 -18.90
C ASP A 8 -5.23 -16.80 -17.45
N LEU A 9 -5.92 -15.96 -16.67
CA LEU A 9 -5.64 -15.78 -15.24
C LEU A 9 -5.97 -17.05 -14.45
N ALA A 10 -7.08 -17.73 -14.77
CA ALA A 10 -7.49 -18.96 -14.10
C ALA A 10 -6.45 -20.07 -14.26
N ARG A 11 -6.00 -20.33 -15.50
CA ARG A 11 -4.98 -21.35 -15.78
C ARG A 11 -3.70 -21.09 -15.00
N LEU A 12 -3.21 -19.86 -15.07
CA LEU A 12 -1.98 -19.45 -14.40
C LEU A 12 -2.08 -19.58 -12.86
N VAL A 13 -3.20 -19.17 -12.27
CA VAL A 13 -3.42 -19.29 -10.82
C VAL A 13 -3.57 -20.75 -10.41
N TYR A 14 -4.27 -21.56 -11.20
CA TYR A 14 -4.46 -22.99 -10.95
C TYR A 14 -3.13 -23.75 -10.93
N ASP A 15 -2.28 -23.55 -11.94
CA ASP A 15 -0.96 -24.19 -12.02
C ASP A 15 -0.12 -23.90 -10.78
N ARG A 16 -0.21 -22.67 -10.26
CA ARG A 16 0.50 -22.25 -9.05
C ARG A 16 -0.08 -22.83 -7.76
N LEU A 17 -1.41 -22.86 -7.68
CA LEU A 17 -2.13 -23.47 -6.56
C LEU A 17 -1.79 -24.95 -6.40
N VAL A 18 -1.71 -25.69 -7.51
CA VAL A 18 -1.31 -27.10 -7.55
C VAL A 18 0.15 -27.29 -7.14
N ALA A 19 1.04 -26.41 -7.60
CA ALA A 19 2.46 -26.48 -7.24
C ALA A 19 2.75 -26.20 -5.75
N GLU A 20 1.89 -25.46 -5.05
CA GLU A 20 2.04 -25.13 -3.63
C GLU A 20 1.31 -26.12 -2.67
N ASP A 21 0.72 -27.21 -3.17
CA ASP A 21 0.06 -28.30 -2.40
C ASP A 21 -0.93 -27.82 -1.32
N ASN A 22 -1.88 -26.96 -1.72
CA ASN A 22 -2.85 -26.38 -0.79
C ASN A 22 -4.07 -27.29 -0.56
N ASP A 23 -4.55 -27.41 0.69
CA ASP A 23 -5.61 -28.36 1.12
C ASP A 23 -7.00 -28.15 0.48
N VAL A 24 -7.32 -26.95 -0.02
CA VAL A 24 -8.64 -26.63 -0.59
C VAL A 24 -8.46 -25.85 -1.89
N LEU A 25 -8.40 -26.58 -3.00
CA LEU A 25 -8.27 -26.01 -4.33
C LEU A 25 -9.59 -26.13 -5.10
N PRO A 26 -10.12 -25.05 -5.70
CA PRO A 26 -11.14 -25.19 -6.72
C PRO A 26 -10.56 -25.89 -7.95
N ASP A 27 -11.37 -26.73 -8.59
CA ASP A 27 -11.07 -27.22 -9.94
C ASP A 27 -10.92 -26.04 -10.91
N LEU A 28 -10.17 -26.24 -12.00
CA LEU A 28 -9.92 -25.18 -12.99
C LEU A 28 -11.22 -24.58 -13.55
N ASP A 29 -12.24 -25.41 -13.78
CA ASP A 29 -13.55 -24.95 -14.26
C ASP A 29 -14.22 -24.01 -13.26
N VAL A 30 -14.16 -24.35 -11.98
CA VAL A 30 -14.71 -23.53 -10.89
C VAL A 30 -13.93 -22.22 -10.77
N LEU A 31 -12.60 -22.26 -10.84
CA LEU A 31 -11.77 -21.06 -10.81
C LEU A 31 -12.06 -20.14 -12.01
N SER A 32 -12.24 -20.73 -13.20
CA SER A 32 -12.57 -20.00 -14.42
C SER A 32 -13.93 -19.32 -14.31
N GLU A 33 -14.94 -20.02 -13.76
CA GLU A 33 -16.25 -19.44 -13.47
C GLU A 33 -16.16 -18.30 -12.44
N LEU A 34 -15.45 -18.51 -11.33
CA LEU A 34 -15.23 -17.49 -10.29
C LEU A 34 -14.64 -16.20 -10.87
N LEU A 35 -13.55 -16.32 -11.65
CA LEU A 35 -12.86 -15.17 -12.22
C LEU A 35 -13.65 -14.52 -13.35
N SER A 36 -14.36 -15.30 -14.17
CA SER A 36 -15.23 -14.77 -15.23
C SER A 36 -16.38 -13.95 -14.66
N VAL A 37 -17.11 -14.49 -13.68
CA VAL A 37 -18.22 -13.76 -13.03
C VAL A 37 -17.72 -12.53 -12.27
N ALA A 38 -16.58 -12.64 -11.56
CA ALA A 38 -15.97 -11.50 -10.89
C ALA A 38 -15.54 -10.41 -11.87
N TYR A 39 -14.97 -10.79 -13.01
CA TYR A 39 -14.62 -9.86 -14.09
C TYR A 39 -15.86 -9.14 -14.62
N GLN A 40 -16.91 -9.87 -14.97
CA GLN A 40 -18.15 -9.26 -15.47
C GLN A 40 -18.78 -8.31 -14.44
N ALA A 41 -18.83 -8.73 -13.17
CA ALA A 41 -19.31 -7.88 -12.08
C ALA A 41 -18.50 -6.58 -11.97
N SER A 42 -17.17 -6.64 -12.16
CA SER A 42 -16.29 -5.46 -12.10
C SER A 42 -16.62 -4.39 -13.14
N LEU A 43 -17.19 -4.78 -14.28
CA LEU A 43 -17.57 -3.87 -15.37
C LEU A 43 -18.93 -3.20 -15.11
N LEU A 44 -19.71 -3.71 -14.17
CA LEU A 44 -21.00 -3.14 -13.81
C LEU A 44 -20.83 -1.93 -12.88
N ARG A 45 -21.86 -1.08 -12.85
CA ARG A 45 -21.96 0.08 -11.97
C ARG A 45 -23.25 0.03 -11.17
N GLU A 46 -23.24 0.67 -10.02
CA GLU A 46 -24.42 0.87 -9.17
C GLU A 46 -24.37 2.32 -8.68
N GLU A 47 -25.41 3.11 -8.96
CA GLU A 47 -25.45 4.55 -8.64
C GLU A 47 -24.17 5.31 -9.09
N GLU A 48 -23.71 5.09 -10.32
CA GLU A 48 -22.45 5.63 -10.87
C GLU A 48 -21.15 5.17 -10.17
N ARG A 49 -21.24 4.34 -9.12
CA ARG A 49 -20.07 3.81 -8.43
C ARG A 49 -19.58 2.54 -9.12
N PRO A 50 -18.26 2.38 -9.32
CA PRO A 50 -17.72 1.13 -9.82
C PRO A 50 -17.93 0.00 -8.80
N THR A 51 -18.23 -1.19 -9.29
CA THR A 51 -18.44 -2.37 -8.47
C THR A 51 -17.09 -2.88 -7.94
N THR A 52 -16.88 -2.80 -6.63
CA THR A 52 -15.66 -3.29 -5.97
C THR A 52 -16.00 -4.16 -4.78
N PHE A 53 -15.40 -5.34 -4.69
CA PHE A 53 -15.66 -6.30 -3.60
C PHE A 53 -14.50 -7.28 -3.47
N ARG A 54 -14.50 -8.05 -2.37
CA ARG A 54 -13.60 -9.19 -2.17
C ARG A 54 -14.42 -10.45 -2.09
N LEU A 55 -13.91 -11.54 -2.63
CA LEU A 55 -14.46 -12.87 -2.49
C LEU A 55 -13.49 -13.74 -1.69
N VAL A 56 -14.06 -14.65 -0.90
CA VAL A 56 -13.35 -15.87 -0.49
C VAL A 56 -14.06 -17.07 -1.10
N PHE A 57 -13.30 -18.04 -1.57
CA PHE A 57 -13.85 -19.33 -1.96
C PHE A 57 -13.56 -20.37 -0.88
N ALA A 58 -14.61 -20.77 -0.15
CA ALA A 58 -14.54 -21.78 0.90
C ALA A 58 -15.95 -22.30 1.24
N PRO A 59 -16.08 -23.54 1.75
CA PRO A 59 -17.33 -24.01 2.32
C PRO A 59 -17.78 -23.13 3.50
N ARG A 60 -19.09 -22.92 3.66
CA ARG A 60 -19.65 -22.08 4.73
C ARG A 60 -19.14 -22.46 6.14
N GLY A 61 -18.91 -23.75 6.39
CA GLY A 61 -18.41 -24.30 7.66
C GLY A 61 -16.93 -24.02 7.96
N ARG A 62 -16.15 -23.47 7.01
CA ARG A 62 -14.72 -23.20 7.21
C ARG A 62 -14.44 -22.13 8.26
N PHE A 63 -15.36 -21.20 8.45
CA PHE A 63 -15.27 -20.09 9.40
C PHE A 63 -16.17 -20.36 10.61
N THR A 64 -15.71 -20.09 11.82
CA THR A 64 -16.46 -20.36 13.06
C THR A 64 -17.54 -19.33 13.34
N ASP A 65 -18.59 -19.73 14.08
CA ASP A 65 -19.71 -18.85 14.48
C ASP A 65 -19.33 -17.82 15.55
N ASP A 66 -18.42 -18.20 16.44
CA ASP A 66 -17.92 -17.38 17.55
C ASP A 66 -16.78 -16.43 17.13
N GLY A 67 -16.43 -16.42 15.84
CA GLY A 67 -15.43 -15.54 15.28
C GLY A 67 -15.91 -14.10 15.19
N GLY A 68 -15.01 -13.15 15.46
CA GLY A 68 -15.26 -11.74 15.19
C GLY A 68 -14.01 -10.87 15.29
N PRO A 69 -14.06 -9.66 14.70
CA PRO A 69 -13.02 -8.66 14.87
C PRO A 69 -12.78 -8.36 16.36
N PRO A 70 -11.56 -7.99 16.76
CA PRO A 70 -10.46 -7.58 15.89
C PRO A 70 -9.59 -8.72 15.36
N MET A 71 -9.71 -9.96 15.87
CA MET A 71 -8.75 -11.04 15.58
C MET A 71 -9.26 -12.16 14.67
N LYS A 72 -10.57 -12.30 14.51
CA LYS A 72 -11.18 -13.30 13.62
C LYS A 72 -12.16 -12.62 12.66
N LEU A 73 -12.62 -13.36 11.66
CA LEU A 73 -13.67 -12.88 10.76
C LEU A 73 -15.04 -13.13 11.39
N HIS A 74 -15.88 -12.11 11.40
CA HIS A 74 -17.28 -12.24 11.80
C HIS A 74 -18.10 -12.78 10.64
N ARG A 75 -18.65 -13.98 10.82
CA ARG A 75 -19.40 -14.72 9.78
C ARG A 75 -20.89 -14.41 9.86
N LEU A 76 -21.43 -13.86 8.79
CA LEU A 76 -22.87 -13.62 8.61
C LEU A 76 -23.38 -14.46 7.44
N LEU A 77 -24.07 -15.56 7.75
CA LEU A 77 -24.67 -16.43 6.74
C LEU A 77 -25.97 -15.80 6.21
N PHE A 78 -26.22 -15.98 4.91
CA PHE A 78 -27.54 -15.73 4.37
C PHE A 78 -28.48 -16.87 4.75
N ALA A 79 -29.74 -16.54 5.04
CA ALA A 79 -30.77 -17.56 5.29
C ALA A 79 -30.93 -18.51 4.10
N GLU A 80 -30.84 -17.95 2.89
CA GLU A 80 -30.81 -18.68 1.62
C GLU A 80 -29.56 -18.29 0.83
N GLY A 81 -28.90 -19.29 0.22
CA GLY A 81 -27.78 -19.05 -0.67
C GLY A 81 -28.21 -18.19 -1.85
N ARG A 82 -27.36 -17.22 -2.24
CA ARG A 82 -27.62 -16.35 -3.38
C ARG A 82 -26.91 -16.89 -4.62
N PRO A 83 -27.53 -16.84 -5.82
CA PRO A 83 -26.89 -17.28 -7.05
C PRO A 83 -25.58 -16.50 -7.29
N PHE A 84 -24.50 -17.21 -7.61
CA PHE A 84 -23.23 -16.57 -7.94
C PHE A 84 -23.26 -15.98 -9.35
N THR A 85 -23.80 -14.77 -9.48
CA THR A 85 -23.92 -14.05 -10.76
C THR A 85 -23.37 -12.63 -10.64
N ALA A 86 -23.03 -12.02 -11.79
CA ALA A 86 -22.44 -10.67 -11.80
C ALA A 86 -23.39 -9.62 -11.21
N ASP A 87 -24.70 -9.72 -11.47
CA ASP A 87 -25.70 -8.80 -10.92
C ASP A 87 -25.86 -8.96 -9.40
N GLU A 88 -25.83 -10.20 -8.91
CA GLU A 88 -25.93 -10.45 -7.47
C GLU A 88 -24.69 -9.96 -6.72
N LEU A 89 -23.49 -10.18 -7.27
CA LEU A 89 -22.25 -9.64 -6.71
C LEU A 89 -22.25 -8.11 -6.69
N ARG A 90 -22.77 -7.47 -7.75
CA ARG A 90 -22.95 -6.01 -7.81
C ARG A 90 -23.84 -5.51 -6.68
N ARG A 91 -24.99 -6.15 -6.43
CA ARG A 91 -25.89 -5.80 -5.31
C ARG A 91 -25.23 -6.02 -3.95
N LEU A 92 -24.62 -7.18 -3.74
CA LEU A 92 -23.94 -7.52 -2.49
C LEU A 92 -22.75 -6.60 -2.19
N SER A 93 -22.04 -6.13 -3.21
CA SER A 93 -20.90 -5.21 -3.05
C SER A 93 -21.27 -3.90 -2.35
N GLN A 94 -22.55 -3.48 -2.41
CA GLN A 94 -23.03 -2.29 -1.72
C GLN A 94 -22.97 -2.46 -0.20
N ALA A 95 -23.28 -3.65 0.31
CA ALA A 95 -23.17 -3.99 1.73
C ALA A 95 -21.76 -4.47 2.10
N ALA A 96 -21.14 -5.29 1.25
CA ALA A 96 -19.81 -5.83 1.43
C ALA A 96 -18.73 -4.83 1.03
N LYS A 97 -18.55 -3.79 1.86
CA LYS A 97 -17.53 -2.75 1.62
C LYS A 97 -16.14 -3.36 1.53
N PHE A 98 -15.50 -3.14 0.40
CA PHE A 98 -14.20 -3.68 -0.01
C PHE A 98 -13.08 -3.66 1.05
N GLN A 99 -13.04 -2.60 1.88
CA GLN A 99 -12.00 -2.41 2.90
C GLN A 99 -12.14 -3.31 4.14
N ARG A 100 -13.32 -3.88 4.37
CA ARG A 100 -13.67 -4.52 5.66
C ARG A 100 -14.56 -5.75 5.54
N SER A 101 -14.96 -6.11 4.33
CA SER A 101 -15.89 -7.21 4.09
C SER A 101 -15.44 -8.06 2.91
N LEU A 102 -15.71 -9.35 3.00
CA LEU A 102 -15.54 -10.33 1.94
C LEU A 102 -16.87 -11.05 1.74
N ILE A 103 -17.20 -11.38 0.49
CA ILE A 103 -18.35 -12.21 0.14
C ILE A 103 -17.88 -13.66 0.17
N GLY A 104 -18.56 -14.48 0.96
CA GLY A 104 -18.30 -15.91 1.04
C GLY A 104 -18.96 -16.64 -0.13
N VAL A 105 -18.15 -17.34 -0.94
CA VAL A 105 -18.61 -18.14 -2.07
C VAL A 105 -18.21 -19.59 -1.84
N GLY A 106 -19.10 -20.52 -2.17
CA GLY A 106 -18.86 -21.95 -2.02
C GLY A 106 -19.67 -22.75 -3.03
N ARG A 107 -19.38 -24.05 -3.12
CA ARG A 107 -20.10 -24.97 -3.99
C ARG A 107 -21.18 -25.70 -3.19
N ARG A 108 -22.41 -25.72 -3.69
CA ARG A 108 -23.52 -26.51 -3.16
C ARG A 108 -24.26 -27.19 -4.32
N GLU A 109 -24.48 -28.50 -4.21
CA GLU A 109 -25.19 -29.29 -5.22
C GLU A 109 -24.64 -29.05 -6.65
N GLY A 110 -23.31 -28.92 -6.75
CA GLY A 110 -22.60 -28.71 -8.01
C GLY A 110 -22.53 -27.25 -8.49
N ARG A 111 -23.29 -26.31 -7.91
CA ARG A 111 -23.35 -24.89 -8.33
C ARG A 111 -22.63 -23.96 -7.36
N LEU A 112 -22.15 -22.84 -7.86
CA LEU A 112 -21.61 -21.75 -7.04
C LEU A 112 -22.73 -20.92 -6.42
N GLU A 113 -22.64 -20.70 -5.11
CA GLU A 113 -23.53 -19.82 -4.36
C GLU A 113 -22.73 -18.88 -3.46
N ALA A 114 -23.20 -17.64 -3.37
CA ALA A 114 -22.80 -16.73 -2.32
C ALA A 114 -23.56 -17.14 -1.04
N TRP A 115 -22.83 -17.58 -0.01
CA TRP A 115 -23.42 -18.11 1.22
C TRP A 115 -23.46 -17.08 2.36
N GLY A 116 -22.75 -15.95 2.24
CA GLY A 116 -22.74 -14.93 3.29
C GLY A 116 -21.72 -13.81 3.11
N ILE A 117 -21.56 -13.02 4.16
CA ILE A 117 -20.54 -11.96 4.27
C ILE A 117 -19.64 -12.28 5.46
N LEU A 118 -18.34 -12.11 5.27
CA LEU A 118 -17.31 -12.12 6.30
C LEU A 118 -16.86 -10.71 6.58
N HIS A 119 -16.90 -10.28 7.84
CA HIS A 119 -16.47 -8.95 8.24
C HIS A 119 -15.17 -9.02 9.06
N SER A 120 -14.15 -8.29 8.62
CA SER A 120 -12.82 -8.25 9.25
C SER A 120 -12.64 -7.13 10.27
N GLY A 121 -13.57 -6.17 10.30
CA GLY A 121 -13.38 -4.95 11.07
C GLY A 121 -12.16 -4.12 10.59
N PRO A 122 -11.76 -3.11 11.37
CA PRO A 122 -10.72 -2.16 10.96
C PRO A 122 -9.29 -2.65 11.19
N ALA A 123 -9.07 -3.68 12.03
CA ALA A 123 -7.72 -4.12 12.43
C ALA A 123 -6.88 -4.55 11.21
N TRP A 124 -7.52 -5.24 10.28
CA TRP A 124 -6.88 -5.63 9.03
C TRP A 124 -6.60 -4.42 8.14
N LEU A 125 -7.56 -3.50 7.94
CA LEU A 125 -7.32 -2.27 7.18
C LEU A 125 -6.14 -1.46 7.75
N ARG A 126 -6.01 -1.41 9.09
CA ARG A 126 -4.87 -0.77 9.76
C ARG A 126 -3.55 -1.39 9.33
N ALA A 127 -3.40 -2.72 9.33
CA ALA A 127 -2.16 -3.36 8.90
C ALA A 127 -1.73 -2.96 7.48
N ILE A 128 -2.67 -2.94 6.54
CA ILE A 128 -2.45 -2.55 5.14
C ILE A 128 -2.05 -1.07 5.03
N GLN A 129 -2.69 -0.21 5.83
CA GLN A 129 -2.46 1.23 5.88
C GLN A 129 -1.29 1.62 6.81
N GLY A 130 -0.41 0.68 7.14
CA GLY A 130 0.76 0.95 7.97
C GLY A 130 0.44 1.25 9.45
N GLY A 131 -0.67 0.77 9.99
CA GLY A 131 -1.08 0.84 11.40
C GLY A 131 -0.24 -0.04 12.35
N ARG A 132 -0.30 0.26 13.65
CA ARG A 132 0.14 -0.64 14.74
C ARG A 132 -0.92 -1.70 15.05
N GLY A 133 -0.48 -2.76 15.71
CA GLY A 133 -1.30 -3.83 16.27
C GLY A 133 -1.04 -5.19 15.64
N LEU A 134 -1.67 -6.22 16.21
CA LEU A 134 -1.67 -7.56 15.62
C LEU A 134 -2.49 -7.53 14.33
N THR A 135 -1.89 -8.01 13.24
CA THR A 135 -2.62 -8.25 11.99
C THR A 135 -3.33 -9.60 12.14
N PRO A 136 -4.64 -9.70 11.86
CA PRO A 136 -5.30 -10.99 11.84
C PRO A 136 -4.64 -11.88 10.78
N GLU A 137 -4.41 -13.15 11.09
CA GLU A 137 -3.89 -14.09 10.08
C GLU A 137 -4.87 -14.19 8.91
N ALA A 138 -4.34 -14.07 7.70
CA ALA A 138 -5.12 -14.26 6.49
C ALA A 138 -5.60 -15.73 6.44
N PRO A 139 -6.90 -15.98 6.19
CA PRO A 139 -7.37 -17.35 6.10
C PRO A 139 -6.67 -18.06 4.93
N ALA A 140 -6.22 -19.29 5.15
CA ALA A 140 -5.67 -20.18 4.13
C ALA A 140 -6.79 -20.67 3.19
N VAL A 141 -7.31 -19.74 2.37
CA VAL A 141 -8.36 -19.93 1.38
C VAL A 141 -8.06 -19.06 0.16
N LEU A 142 -8.64 -19.41 -0.98
CA LEU A 142 -8.58 -18.59 -2.17
C LEU A 142 -9.34 -17.28 -1.94
N THR A 143 -8.71 -16.18 -2.33
CA THR A 143 -9.22 -14.81 -2.23
C THR A 143 -9.15 -14.14 -3.60
N ILE A 144 -10.22 -13.44 -3.96
CA ILE A 144 -10.30 -12.65 -5.21
C ILE A 144 -10.69 -11.23 -4.84
N ALA A 145 -9.82 -10.27 -5.15
CA ALA A 145 -10.05 -8.85 -4.95
C ALA A 145 -10.42 -8.19 -6.29
N VAL A 146 -11.59 -7.54 -6.32
CA VAL A 146 -12.08 -6.75 -7.45
C VAL A 146 -11.96 -5.27 -7.12
N ALA A 147 -10.87 -4.64 -7.58
CA ALA A 147 -10.51 -3.27 -7.20
C ALA A 147 -11.15 -2.20 -8.09
N GLY A 148 -11.66 -2.59 -9.26
CA GLY A 148 -12.25 -1.71 -10.25
C GLY A 148 -12.48 -2.43 -11.58
N PRO A 149 -12.94 -1.72 -12.62
CA PRO A 149 -13.29 -2.32 -13.91
C PRO A 149 -12.14 -3.12 -14.52
N GLY A 150 -12.34 -4.42 -14.72
CA GLY A 150 -11.37 -5.35 -15.28
C GLY A 150 -10.11 -5.57 -14.44
N ARG A 151 -10.14 -5.22 -13.14
CA ARG A 151 -9.01 -5.34 -12.21
C ARG A 151 -9.27 -6.42 -11.17
N LEU A 152 -8.66 -7.57 -11.37
CA LEU A 152 -8.74 -8.74 -10.48
C LEU A 152 -7.38 -9.02 -9.88
N THR A 153 -7.33 -9.27 -8.57
CA THR A 153 -6.14 -9.78 -7.89
C THR A 153 -6.52 -11.08 -7.19
N VAL A 154 -5.75 -12.13 -7.41
CA VAL A 154 -6.03 -13.46 -6.88
C VAL A 154 -4.89 -13.90 -5.98
N GLY A 155 -5.23 -14.52 -4.85
CA GLY A 155 -4.23 -15.05 -3.95
C GLY A 155 -4.79 -16.03 -2.93
N TYR A 156 -3.89 -16.58 -2.12
CA TYR A 156 -4.19 -17.65 -1.16
C TYR A 156 -3.39 -17.44 0.12
N GLY A 157 -4.04 -17.57 1.29
CA GLY A 157 -3.35 -17.47 2.58
C GLY A 157 -2.60 -16.14 2.78
N GLY A 158 -3.14 -15.04 2.26
CA GLY A 158 -2.51 -13.72 2.31
C GLY A 158 -1.48 -13.43 1.23
N LYS A 159 -1.02 -14.45 0.47
CA LYS A 159 -0.09 -14.27 -0.65
C LYS A 159 -0.84 -13.95 -1.94
N THR A 160 -0.37 -12.96 -2.70
CA THR A 160 -0.86 -12.69 -4.06
C THR A 160 -0.18 -13.62 -5.06
N PHE A 161 -0.95 -14.26 -5.94
CA PHE A 161 -0.44 -15.13 -6.99
C PHE A 161 -0.39 -14.44 -8.35
N ALA A 162 -1.44 -13.71 -8.69
CA ALA A 162 -1.50 -12.99 -9.95
C ALA A 162 -2.53 -11.87 -9.92
N GLN A 163 -2.34 -10.90 -10.80
CA GLN A 163 -3.25 -9.79 -11.03
C GLN A 163 -3.55 -9.68 -12.53
N LEU A 164 -4.82 -9.51 -12.88
CA LEU A 164 -5.26 -9.07 -14.21
C LEU A 164 -5.64 -7.60 -14.12
N ALA A 165 -4.99 -6.75 -14.91
CA ALA A 165 -5.32 -5.34 -15.03
C ALA A 165 -4.97 -4.82 -16.43
N GLY A 166 -5.87 -4.06 -17.06
CA GLY A 166 -5.63 -3.49 -18.39
C GLY A 166 -5.35 -4.52 -19.48
N GLY A 167 -5.94 -5.73 -19.36
CA GLY A 167 -5.69 -6.84 -20.29
C GLY A 167 -4.29 -7.44 -20.20
N ARG A 168 -3.58 -7.27 -19.07
CA ARG A 168 -2.28 -7.87 -18.79
C ARG A 168 -2.33 -8.65 -17.49
N ILE A 169 -1.68 -9.81 -17.46
CA ILE A 169 -1.46 -10.56 -16.22
C ILE A 169 -0.07 -10.27 -15.69
N SER A 170 0.02 -9.89 -14.41
CA SER A 170 1.27 -9.84 -13.67
C SER A 170 1.29 -10.93 -12.59
N GLN A 171 2.40 -11.65 -12.50
CA GLN A 171 2.63 -12.68 -11.46
C GLN A 171 3.44 -12.14 -10.28
N LYS A 172 4.14 -11.02 -10.48
CA LYS A 172 5.00 -10.39 -9.48
C LYS A 172 4.34 -9.08 -9.05
N THR A 173 3.73 -9.06 -7.88
CA THR A 173 3.48 -7.79 -7.18
C THR A 173 4.76 -7.40 -6.45
N GLN A 174 5.21 -6.17 -6.67
CA GLN A 174 6.41 -5.67 -6.02
C GLN A 174 6.03 -4.94 -4.75
N ASP A 175 6.56 -5.41 -3.61
CA ASP A 175 6.63 -4.60 -2.41
C ASP A 175 7.89 -3.73 -2.47
N ILE A 176 7.78 -2.52 -3.02
CA ILE A 176 8.95 -1.65 -3.22
C ILE A 176 9.60 -1.28 -1.87
N PHE A 177 8.82 -1.28 -0.79
CA PHE A 177 9.33 -1.06 0.56
C PHE A 177 10.27 -2.18 1.06
N ALA A 178 10.24 -3.36 0.43
CA ALA A 178 11.17 -4.47 0.67
C ALA A 178 12.47 -4.38 -0.16
N SER A 179 12.59 -3.40 -1.07
CA SER A 179 13.83 -3.17 -1.83
C SER A 179 14.97 -2.67 -0.92
N GLN A 180 16.21 -2.76 -1.40
CA GLN A 180 17.37 -2.19 -0.70
C GLN A 180 17.53 -0.70 -1.00
N TRP A 181 17.26 -0.28 -2.25
CA TRP A 181 17.50 1.09 -2.67
C TRP A 181 16.57 2.09 -1.97
N LEU A 182 15.30 1.76 -1.72
CA LEU A 182 14.34 2.71 -1.16
C LEU A 182 14.70 3.08 0.28
N PRO A 183 14.91 2.12 1.21
CA PRO A 183 15.46 2.43 2.54
C PRO A 183 16.84 3.08 2.46
N GLY A 184 17.67 2.73 1.48
CA GLY A 184 18.99 3.33 1.27
C GLY A 184 18.94 4.86 1.14
N MET A 185 17.93 5.41 0.44
CA MET A 185 17.74 6.86 0.25
C MET A 185 17.51 7.64 1.56
N PHE A 186 17.04 6.96 2.60
CA PHE A 186 16.73 7.56 3.90
C PHE A 186 17.79 7.23 4.98
N SER A 187 18.89 6.56 4.62
CA SER A 187 19.91 6.08 5.57
C SER A 187 20.56 7.21 6.37
N ALA A 188 21.00 8.29 5.71
CA ALA A 188 21.60 9.45 6.38
C ALA A 188 20.66 10.09 7.42
N VAL A 189 19.36 10.18 7.10
CA VAL A 189 18.34 10.72 8.01
C VAL A 189 18.13 9.79 9.21
N ARG A 190 18.14 8.47 9.01
CA ARG A 190 18.07 7.51 10.12
C ARG A 190 19.26 7.68 11.06
N SER A 191 20.48 7.77 10.52
CA SER A 191 21.69 8.01 11.32
C SER A 191 21.62 9.35 12.09
N GLU A 192 21.10 10.41 11.47
CA GLU A 192 20.88 11.70 12.13
C GLU A 192 19.94 11.56 13.35
N VAL A 193 18.79 10.90 13.17
CA VAL A 193 17.80 10.70 14.25
C VAL A 193 18.34 9.79 15.36
N THR A 194 19.04 8.71 15.03
CA THR A 194 19.70 7.85 16.02
C THR A 194 20.72 8.65 16.84
N ALA A 195 21.53 9.49 16.19
CA ALA A 195 22.51 10.33 16.87
C ALA A 195 21.86 11.41 17.75
N LEU A 196 20.70 11.95 17.37
CA LEU A 196 19.94 12.88 18.20
C LEU A 196 19.39 12.19 19.46
N HIS A 197 18.77 11.02 19.31
CA HIS A 197 18.27 10.24 20.45
C HIS A 197 19.38 9.86 21.43
N ALA A 198 20.55 9.45 20.92
CA ALA A 198 21.70 9.08 21.75
C ALA A 198 22.22 10.23 22.65
N LYS A 199 21.95 11.49 22.30
CA LYS A 199 22.32 12.64 23.13
C LYS A 199 21.38 12.89 24.31
N GLU A 200 20.18 12.32 24.29
CA GLU A 200 19.15 12.49 25.33
C GLU A 200 19.23 11.41 26.44
N HIS A 201 20.33 10.63 26.48
CA HIS A 201 20.50 9.43 27.31
C HIS A 201 20.08 9.57 28.79
N GLU A 202 19.28 8.60 29.26
CA GLU A 202 19.01 8.34 30.68
C GLU A 202 19.52 6.94 31.06
N ASP A 203 20.14 6.81 32.24
CA ASP A 203 20.74 5.54 32.73
C ASP A 203 19.72 4.40 32.90
N SER A 204 18.43 4.72 32.96
CA SER A 204 17.31 3.78 33.08
C SER A 204 16.80 3.27 31.73
N TRP A 205 17.19 3.88 30.61
CA TRP A 205 16.64 3.56 29.29
C TRP A 205 17.28 2.32 28.68
N SER A 206 16.45 1.51 28.05
CA SER A 206 16.91 0.38 27.22
C SER A 206 17.39 0.84 25.85
N GLN A 207 18.23 0.01 25.23
CA GLN A 207 18.72 0.29 23.88
C GLN A 207 17.55 0.19 22.88
N VAL A 208 17.41 1.20 22.03
CA VAL A 208 16.39 1.19 20.97
C VAL A 208 17.01 0.64 19.70
N ASP A 209 16.42 -0.41 19.13
CA ASP A 209 16.79 -0.92 17.83
C ASP A 209 16.64 0.20 16.76
N PRO A 210 17.73 0.65 16.12
CA PRO A 210 17.69 1.72 15.12
C PRO A 210 16.76 1.44 13.94
N ASP A 211 16.46 0.16 13.68
CA ASP A 211 15.57 -0.26 12.60
C ASP A 211 14.12 0.23 12.80
N ILE A 212 13.74 0.61 14.03
CA ILE A 212 12.43 1.22 14.33
C ILE A 212 12.15 2.44 13.45
N ILE A 213 13.17 3.25 13.17
CA ILE A 213 13.05 4.48 12.36
C ILE A 213 12.67 4.12 10.92
N ARG A 214 13.28 3.05 10.38
CA ARG A 214 12.94 2.52 9.05
C ARG A 214 11.50 2.01 9.04
N MET A 215 11.11 1.21 10.02
CA MET A 215 9.78 0.61 10.09
C MET A 215 8.69 1.67 10.20
N ILE A 216 8.77 2.60 11.16
CA ILE A 216 7.79 3.67 11.32
C ILE A 216 7.74 4.56 10.06
N GLY A 217 8.89 4.90 9.46
CA GLY A 217 8.95 5.69 8.23
C GLY A 217 8.29 4.99 7.03
N GLN A 218 8.50 3.69 6.85
CA GLN A 218 7.82 2.92 5.79
C GLN A 218 6.32 2.87 6.02
N HIS A 219 5.88 2.59 7.25
CA HIS A 219 4.48 2.57 7.63
C HIS A 219 3.81 3.94 7.41
N PHE A 220 4.51 5.03 7.69
CA PHE A 220 4.04 6.39 7.44
C PHE A 220 3.79 6.66 5.94
N VAL A 221 4.75 6.32 5.07
CA VAL A 221 4.58 6.49 3.61
C VAL A 221 3.48 5.59 3.05
N ARG A 222 3.42 4.32 3.49
CA ARG A 222 2.33 3.40 3.12
C ARG A 222 0.97 3.98 3.46
N ARG A 223 0.84 4.58 4.65
CA ARG A 223 -0.39 5.22 5.12
C ARG A 223 -0.80 6.39 4.23
N ILE A 224 0.13 7.31 3.93
CA ILE A 224 -0.12 8.44 3.03
C ILE A 224 -0.61 7.94 1.67
N VAL A 225 0.12 7.00 1.06
CA VAL A 225 -0.22 6.43 -0.25
C VAL A 225 -1.60 5.77 -0.22
N ALA A 226 -1.88 4.95 0.80
CA ALA A 226 -3.16 4.28 0.92
C ALA A 226 -4.31 5.27 1.09
N THR A 227 -4.14 6.33 1.88
CA THR A 227 -5.16 7.37 2.08
C THR A 227 -5.44 8.12 0.77
N ILE A 228 -4.41 8.54 0.02
CA ILE A 228 -4.58 9.18 -1.31
C ILE A 228 -5.32 8.22 -2.27
N ARG A 229 -4.98 6.94 -2.25
CA ARG A 229 -5.57 5.92 -3.12
C ARG A 229 -7.06 5.70 -2.83
N VAL A 230 -7.45 5.77 -1.55
CA VAL A 230 -8.86 5.68 -1.11
C VAL A 230 -9.67 6.90 -1.55
N ALA A 231 -9.08 8.09 -1.56
CA ALA A 231 -9.74 9.32 -1.99
C ALA A 231 -10.09 9.33 -3.49
N ARG A 232 -9.39 8.56 -4.33
CA ARG A 232 -9.62 8.44 -5.79
C ARG A 232 -9.58 9.77 -6.56
N HIS A 233 -8.83 10.76 -6.07
CA HIS A 233 -8.52 11.99 -6.81
C HIS A 233 -7.15 11.92 -7.52
N GLY A 234 -6.34 10.91 -7.17
CA GLY A 234 -4.93 10.83 -7.53
C GLY A 234 -4.10 11.81 -6.68
N GLY A 235 -2.77 11.67 -6.69
CA GLY A 235 -1.89 12.53 -5.91
C GLY A 235 -0.43 12.36 -6.31
N THR A 236 0.38 13.38 -6.04
CA THR A 236 1.83 13.36 -6.32
C THR A 236 2.59 13.78 -5.07
N LEU A 237 3.53 12.94 -4.64
CA LEU A 237 4.49 13.27 -3.59
C LEU A 237 5.88 13.42 -4.22
N LEU A 238 6.56 14.50 -3.91
CA LEU A 238 7.94 14.74 -4.33
C LEU A 238 8.84 14.82 -3.09
N PHE A 239 9.74 13.86 -2.93
CA PHE A 239 10.74 13.85 -1.88
C PHE A 239 12.06 14.42 -2.41
N LEU A 240 12.49 15.53 -1.83
CA LEU A 240 13.76 16.19 -2.13
C LEU A 240 14.85 15.75 -1.14
N PRO A 241 16.10 15.56 -1.59
CA PRO A 241 17.21 15.27 -0.70
C PRO A 241 17.37 16.42 0.30
N ALA A 242 17.35 16.09 1.60
CA ALA A 242 17.21 17.10 2.64
C ALA A 242 18.35 18.12 2.72
N ASN A 243 19.51 17.85 2.11
CA ASN A 243 20.65 18.77 2.05
C ASN A 243 20.50 19.85 0.95
N HIS A 244 19.68 19.60 -0.07
CA HIS A 244 19.46 20.51 -1.21
C HIS A 244 17.99 20.93 -1.36
N ALA A 245 17.14 20.56 -0.41
CA ALA A 245 15.70 20.70 -0.54
C ALA A 245 15.24 22.16 -0.72
N GLU A 246 15.75 23.11 0.07
CA GLU A 246 15.38 24.52 -0.03
C GLU A 246 15.83 25.18 -1.34
N GLU A 247 17.02 24.80 -1.82
CA GLU A 247 17.57 25.26 -3.10
C GLU A 247 16.67 24.79 -4.26
N ILE A 248 16.32 23.49 -4.28
CA ILE A 248 15.47 22.92 -5.32
C ILE A 248 14.04 23.47 -5.23
N ALA A 249 13.47 23.56 -4.03
CA ALA A 249 12.10 24.04 -3.81
C ALA A 249 11.92 25.55 -4.07
N SER A 250 13.00 26.33 -4.01
CA SER A 250 13.00 27.75 -4.36
C SER A 250 13.47 28.01 -5.79
N GLY A 251 13.95 26.98 -6.47
CA GLY A 251 14.42 27.03 -7.84
C GLY A 251 13.30 27.11 -8.88
N PRO A 252 13.66 27.27 -10.17
CA PRO A 252 12.70 27.47 -11.25
C PRO A 252 11.85 26.24 -11.58
N HIS A 253 12.26 25.05 -11.11
CA HIS A 253 11.63 23.78 -11.48
C HIS A 253 10.47 23.36 -10.56
N VAL A 254 10.34 24.00 -9.39
CA VAL A 254 9.28 23.70 -8.42
C VAL A 254 8.53 24.99 -8.10
N LYS A 255 7.39 25.20 -8.78
CA LYS A 255 6.54 26.36 -8.53
C LYS A 255 5.44 25.99 -7.55
N MET A 256 5.68 26.30 -6.28
CA MET A 256 4.81 25.90 -5.18
C MET A 256 3.75 26.98 -4.91
N LYS A 257 2.46 26.63 -5.02
CA LYS A 257 1.34 27.56 -4.75
C LYS A 257 1.28 27.99 -3.29
N VAL A 258 1.54 27.05 -2.37
CA VAL A 258 1.51 27.30 -0.92
C VAL A 258 2.79 26.76 -0.30
N ARG A 259 3.51 27.62 0.43
CA ARG A 259 4.73 27.25 1.17
C ARG A 259 4.47 27.33 2.66
N PHE A 260 5.07 26.41 3.42
CA PHE A 260 5.08 26.48 4.87
C PHE A 260 6.35 27.15 5.36
N VAL A 261 6.21 27.95 6.42
CA VAL A 261 7.35 28.57 7.11
C VAL A 261 8.20 27.51 7.78
N ASP A 262 9.50 27.80 7.94
CA ASP A 262 10.44 26.88 8.56
C ASP A 262 10.26 26.84 10.09
N ALA A 263 9.36 25.97 10.55
CA ALA A 263 9.01 25.82 11.96
C ALA A 263 8.84 24.34 12.34
N GLU A 264 8.77 24.06 13.64
CA GLU A 264 8.59 22.70 14.17
C GLU A 264 7.38 21.97 13.54
N PRO A 265 6.19 22.59 13.32
CA PRO A 265 5.05 21.87 12.75
C PRO A 265 5.32 21.28 11.36
N ARG A 266 6.16 21.94 10.54
CA ARG A 266 6.62 21.41 9.26
C ARG A 266 7.56 20.21 9.42
N ARG A 267 8.31 20.13 10.53
CA ARG A 267 9.30 19.10 10.88
C ARG A 267 8.75 18.06 11.87
N ARG A 268 7.45 18.07 12.13
CA ARG A 268 6.78 17.33 13.21
C ARG A 268 7.05 15.83 13.20
N PHE A 269 7.22 15.21 12.02
CA PHE A 269 7.57 13.79 11.93
C PHE A 269 8.85 13.45 12.71
N ARG A 270 9.88 14.30 12.66
CA ARG A 270 11.13 14.10 13.41
C ARG A 270 10.90 14.17 14.93
N SER A 271 10.12 15.15 15.38
CA SER A 271 9.76 15.31 16.81
C SER A 271 8.95 14.12 17.32
N LEU A 272 8.05 13.59 16.49
CA LEU A 272 7.27 12.38 16.79
C LEU A 272 8.16 11.14 16.82
N MET A 273 9.11 11.00 15.90
CA MET A 273 10.07 9.89 15.89
C MET A 273 10.92 9.88 17.17
N LEU A 274 11.47 11.02 17.58
CA LEU A 274 12.23 11.14 18.82
C LEU A 274 11.36 10.81 20.05
N SER A 275 10.11 11.28 20.05
CA SER A 275 9.15 10.94 21.11
C SER A 275 8.82 9.45 21.16
N ALA A 276 8.66 8.78 19.99
CA ALA A 276 8.46 7.34 19.91
C ALA A 276 9.66 6.58 20.47
N MET A 277 10.88 6.99 20.11
CA MET A 277 12.10 6.36 20.59
C MET A 277 12.27 6.50 22.10
N ARG A 278 12.05 7.71 22.66
CA ARG A 278 12.07 7.92 24.12
C ARG A 278 11.05 7.05 24.85
N ALA A 279 9.80 7.09 24.39
CA ALA A 279 8.71 6.32 24.97
C ALA A 279 9.02 4.81 24.93
N LEU A 280 9.60 4.32 23.83
CA LEU A 280 10.00 2.93 23.67
C LEU A 280 11.18 2.57 24.58
N ALA A 281 12.21 3.41 24.65
CA ALA A 281 13.39 3.22 25.49
C ALA A 281 13.01 3.06 26.98
N ALA A 282 12.00 3.81 27.43
CA ALA A 282 11.44 3.74 28.77
C ALA A 282 10.63 2.46 29.07
N GLN A 283 10.28 1.64 28.08
CA GLN A 283 9.53 0.39 28.27
C GLN A 283 10.39 -0.81 28.66
N GLY A 284 11.71 -0.75 28.46
CA GLY A 284 12.55 -1.91 28.70
C GLY A 284 12.76 -2.19 30.20
N ASP A 285 13.18 -3.42 30.52
CA ASP A 285 13.34 -3.87 31.90
C ASP A 285 14.54 -3.15 32.57
N PRO A 286 14.32 -2.31 33.63
CA PRO A 286 15.39 -1.58 34.30
C PRO A 286 16.45 -2.49 34.93
N VAL A 287 16.09 -3.76 35.18
CA VAL A 287 16.97 -4.76 35.81
C VAL A 287 17.85 -5.46 34.77
N ARG A 288 17.41 -5.52 33.49
CA ARG A 288 18.19 -6.13 32.40
C ARG A 288 18.99 -5.06 31.67
N ARG A 289 20.22 -4.84 32.14
CA ARG A 289 21.20 -3.86 31.63
C ARG A 289 21.57 -3.93 30.12
N ASN A 290 20.91 -4.75 29.30
CA ASN A 290 21.15 -4.88 27.85
C ASN A 290 19.86 -5.22 27.07
N ASP A 291 18.67 -4.91 27.60
CA ASP A 291 17.44 -5.16 26.85
C ASP A 291 17.39 -4.24 25.61
N THR A 292 16.97 -4.81 24.47
CA THR A 292 16.83 -4.08 23.21
C THR A 292 15.36 -4.05 22.84
N VAL A 293 14.79 -2.85 22.84
CA VAL A 293 13.40 -2.60 22.47
C VAL A 293 13.33 -2.15 21.02
N GLY A 294 12.42 -2.73 20.24
CA GLY A 294 12.33 -2.49 18.80
C GLY A 294 10.90 -2.53 18.28
N TRP A 295 10.76 -2.81 16.98
CA TRP A 295 9.46 -2.81 16.30
C TRP A 295 8.42 -3.70 16.95
N ASP A 296 8.78 -4.90 17.40
CA ASP A 296 7.81 -5.80 18.04
C ASP A 296 7.24 -5.23 19.34
N THR A 297 8.07 -4.55 20.14
CA THR A 297 7.64 -3.88 21.37
C THR A 297 6.74 -2.70 21.02
N TYR A 298 7.18 -1.85 20.07
CA TYR A 298 6.37 -0.76 19.55
C TYR A 298 5.02 -1.27 19.02
N ASN A 299 4.97 -2.37 18.27
CA ASN A 299 3.76 -2.85 17.64
C ASN A 299 2.75 -3.48 18.63
N ARG A 300 3.24 -4.07 19.73
CA ARG A 300 2.41 -4.83 20.68
C ARG A 300 2.04 -4.08 21.96
N THR A 301 2.85 -3.12 22.38
CA THR A 301 2.62 -2.38 23.63
C THR A 301 1.30 -1.60 23.62
N ARG A 302 0.64 -1.56 24.77
CA ARG A 302 -0.56 -0.74 25.03
C ARG A 302 -0.25 0.52 25.81
N ASP A 303 1.04 0.84 25.97
CA ASP A 303 1.48 2.04 26.65
C ASP A 303 0.88 3.30 25.98
N GLU A 304 0.32 4.18 26.82
CA GLU A 304 -0.41 5.36 26.38
C GLU A 304 0.50 6.37 25.68
N SER A 305 1.76 6.50 26.10
CA SER A 305 2.70 7.43 25.47
C SER A 305 3.04 7.01 24.05
N ILE A 306 3.26 5.71 23.81
CA ILE A 306 3.50 5.16 22.48
C ILE A 306 2.22 5.21 21.64
N ALA A 307 1.05 4.94 22.23
CA ALA A 307 -0.24 5.09 21.54
C ALA A 307 -0.49 6.52 21.06
N ASN A 308 -0.23 7.53 21.91
CA ASN A 308 -0.39 8.94 21.57
C ASN A 308 0.55 9.38 20.44
N VAL A 309 1.80 8.90 20.44
CA VAL A 309 2.74 9.19 19.35
C VAL A 309 2.30 8.53 18.04
N ASP A 310 1.82 7.28 18.08
CA ASP A 310 1.32 6.60 16.88
C ASP A 310 0.09 7.29 16.28
N GLU A 311 -0.84 7.74 17.13
CA GLU A 311 -2.02 8.51 16.71
C GLU A 311 -1.59 9.84 16.09
N ALA A 312 -0.59 10.53 16.64
CA ALA A 312 -0.05 11.76 16.04
C ALA A 312 0.62 11.51 14.68
N ILE A 313 1.33 10.37 14.51
CA ILE A 313 1.88 9.95 13.20
C ILE A 313 0.73 9.60 12.23
N PHE A 314 -0.36 9.02 12.73
CA PHE A 314 -1.58 8.75 11.96
C PHE A 314 -2.24 10.03 11.46
N GLU A 315 -2.47 11.00 12.34
CA GLU A 315 -3.01 12.30 11.97
C GLU A 315 -2.12 13.00 10.93
N LEU A 316 -0.80 13.04 11.16
CA LEU A 316 0.14 13.67 10.23
C LEU A 316 0.11 13.04 8.83
N SER A 317 -0.08 11.72 8.73
CA SER A 317 -0.20 11.05 7.43
C SER A 317 -1.48 11.44 6.70
N HIS A 318 -2.58 11.67 7.42
CA HIS A 318 -3.85 12.12 6.87
C HIS A 318 -3.77 13.58 6.44
N LEU A 319 -3.08 14.42 7.21
CA LEU A 319 -2.78 15.79 6.82
C LEU A 319 -2.05 15.81 5.47
N ILE A 320 -0.95 15.08 5.32
CA ILE A 320 -0.18 15.04 4.06
C ILE A 320 -1.02 14.48 2.91
N ALA A 321 -1.82 13.44 3.15
CA ALA A 321 -2.71 12.90 2.13
C ALA A 321 -3.76 13.94 1.67
N GLY A 322 -4.35 14.70 2.61
CA GLY A 322 -5.30 15.77 2.28
C GLY A 322 -4.65 16.94 1.52
N LEU A 323 -3.38 17.25 1.78
CA LEU A 323 -2.64 18.22 0.96
C LEU A 323 -2.47 17.77 -0.50
N ALA A 324 -2.45 16.45 -0.75
CA ALA A 324 -2.30 15.88 -2.08
C ALA A 324 -3.60 15.90 -2.91
N ASP A 325 -4.75 16.24 -2.31
CA ASP A 325 -6.02 16.45 -3.04
C ASP A 325 -5.98 17.73 -3.91
N VAL A 326 -5.07 18.65 -3.60
CA VAL A 326 -4.85 19.88 -4.38
C VAL A 326 -4.05 19.55 -5.63
N ASP A 327 -4.46 20.12 -6.78
CA ASP A 327 -3.76 19.88 -8.04
C ASP A 327 -2.31 20.41 -8.00
N GLY A 328 -1.37 19.46 -8.13
CA GLY A 328 0.07 19.64 -8.02
C GLY A 328 0.71 18.53 -7.18
N ALA A 329 1.96 18.71 -6.80
CA ALA A 329 2.67 17.84 -5.88
C ALA A 329 2.71 18.40 -4.45
N VAL A 330 2.67 17.51 -3.46
CA VAL A 330 3.13 17.80 -2.10
C VAL A 330 4.64 17.62 -2.09
N VAL A 331 5.35 18.64 -1.63
CA VAL A 331 6.81 18.63 -1.61
C VAL A 331 7.29 18.36 -0.19
N LEU A 332 8.01 17.26 -0.05
CA LEU A 332 8.57 16.73 1.19
C LEU A 332 10.10 16.70 1.07
N THR A 333 10.80 16.72 2.19
CA THR A 333 12.23 16.34 2.22
C THR A 333 12.39 14.86 2.57
N THR A 334 13.58 14.30 2.38
CA THR A 334 13.91 12.96 2.91
C THR A 334 13.89 12.90 4.45
N ARG A 335 13.82 14.05 5.15
CA ARG A 335 13.52 14.15 6.60
C ARG A 335 12.02 14.15 6.92
N PHE A 336 11.15 13.95 5.91
CA PHE A 336 9.70 14.09 6.00
C PHE A 336 9.21 15.49 6.40
N GLU A 337 10.00 16.54 6.12
CA GLU A 337 9.56 17.91 6.34
C GLU A 337 8.62 18.35 5.21
N ILE A 338 7.49 18.98 5.55
CA ILE A 338 6.49 19.43 4.58
C ILE A 338 6.82 20.84 4.10
N LEU A 339 7.42 20.97 2.92
CA LEU A 339 7.81 22.27 2.36
C LEU A 339 6.58 23.08 1.90
N GLY A 340 5.58 22.38 1.36
CA GLY A 340 4.38 22.97 0.79
C GLY A 340 3.63 22.02 -0.14
N PHE A 341 2.60 22.52 -0.81
CA PHE A 341 1.73 21.74 -1.67
C PHE A 341 1.20 22.54 -2.87
N GLY A 342 0.53 21.84 -3.79
CA GLY A 342 0.08 22.42 -5.06
C GLY A 342 1.26 22.80 -5.95
N ALA A 343 2.38 22.09 -5.85
CA ALA A 343 3.57 22.37 -6.64
C ALA A 343 3.40 21.94 -8.10
N GLU A 344 3.66 22.87 -9.01
CA GLU A 344 3.82 22.60 -10.43
C GLU A 344 5.29 22.27 -10.73
N LEU A 345 5.52 21.13 -11.36
CA LEU A 345 6.85 20.67 -11.78
C LEU A 345 7.09 21.14 -13.22
N ALA A 346 7.81 22.26 -13.37
CA ALA A 346 7.88 23.04 -14.60
C ALA A 346 9.30 23.53 -14.92
N GLY A 347 9.43 24.45 -15.88
CA GLY A 347 10.71 25.04 -16.29
C GLY A 347 11.43 24.23 -17.38
N GLU A 348 12.71 24.54 -17.58
CA GLU A 348 13.58 23.90 -18.59
C GLU A 348 14.06 22.51 -18.14
N LEU A 349 13.10 21.62 -17.87
CA LEU A 349 13.38 20.23 -17.55
C LEU A 349 13.70 19.43 -18.82
N PRO A 350 14.56 18.39 -18.76
CA PRO A 350 14.87 17.57 -19.91
C PRO A 350 13.60 16.91 -20.47
N GLU A 351 13.50 16.78 -21.79
CA GLU A 351 12.48 15.95 -22.43
C GLU A 351 12.82 14.47 -22.26
N ILE A 352 11.82 13.67 -21.93
CA ILE A 352 11.97 12.23 -21.70
C ILE A 352 11.06 11.49 -22.66
N SER A 353 11.65 10.87 -23.68
CA SER A 353 10.91 10.06 -24.66
C SER A 353 10.69 8.63 -24.19
N HIS A 354 11.61 8.09 -23.38
CA HIS A 354 11.59 6.72 -22.88
C HIS A 354 11.92 6.66 -21.39
N VAL A 355 11.30 5.72 -20.70
CA VAL A 355 11.55 5.41 -19.29
C VAL A 355 11.74 3.91 -19.12
N ALA A 356 12.48 3.53 -18.08
CA ALA A 356 12.63 2.13 -17.69
C ALA A 356 11.50 1.75 -16.71
N ARG A 357 10.75 0.69 -17.02
CA ARG A 357 9.89 0.02 -16.04
C ARG A 357 10.70 -1.10 -15.39
N ALA A 358 10.89 -1.03 -14.08
CA ALA A 358 11.53 -2.12 -13.34
C ALA A 358 10.62 -3.35 -13.25
N THR A 359 11.16 -4.53 -13.53
CA THR A 359 10.44 -5.82 -13.42
C THR A 359 10.83 -6.63 -12.18
N ASP A 360 11.85 -6.18 -11.46
CA ASP A 360 12.26 -6.62 -10.12
C ASP A 360 12.37 -5.46 -9.12
N LEU A 361 12.45 -5.78 -7.83
CA LEU A 361 12.49 -4.80 -6.74
C LEU A 361 13.69 -3.86 -6.81
N GLU A 362 14.83 -4.36 -7.28
CA GLU A 362 16.08 -3.59 -7.32
C GLU A 362 16.26 -2.84 -8.64
N GLY A 363 15.34 -3.01 -9.59
CA GLY A 363 15.45 -2.38 -10.91
C GLY A 363 16.68 -2.84 -11.69
N THR A 364 17.11 -4.09 -11.48
CA THR A 364 18.20 -4.73 -12.22
C THR A 364 17.74 -5.19 -13.60
N HIS A 365 16.47 -5.59 -13.69
CA HIS A 365 15.78 -5.98 -14.91
C HIS A 365 14.76 -4.91 -15.26
N ILE A 366 14.86 -4.39 -16.49
CA ILE A 366 14.06 -3.28 -16.96
C ILE A 366 13.45 -3.56 -18.33
N ASP A 367 12.25 -3.04 -18.54
CA ASP A 367 11.63 -2.92 -19.85
C ASP A 367 11.60 -1.43 -20.24
N ILE A 368 12.11 -1.10 -21.42
CA ILE A 368 12.07 0.29 -21.92
C ILE A 368 10.73 0.55 -22.59
N GLU A 369 10.06 1.61 -22.13
CA GLU A 369 8.74 2.02 -22.61
C GLU A 369 8.73 3.49 -23.00
N ARG A 370 7.85 3.87 -23.94
CA ARG A 370 7.66 5.28 -24.29
C ARG A 370 6.95 6.02 -23.16
N ALA A 371 7.40 7.24 -22.88
CA ALA A 371 6.87 8.08 -21.82
C ALA A 371 5.61 8.87 -22.22
N ASP A 372 5.18 8.83 -23.48
CA ASP A 372 4.00 9.55 -23.99
C ASP A 372 2.67 8.87 -23.66
N GLY A 373 2.69 7.57 -23.35
CA GLY A 373 1.50 6.79 -22.99
C GLY A 373 0.92 7.06 -21.60
N VAL A 374 1.49 8.00 -20.82
CA VAL A 374 1.08 8.30 -19.45
C VAL A 374 0.62 9.76 -19.28
N GLY A 375 -0.17 10.02 -18.23
CA GLY A 375 -0.68 11.36 -17.92
C GLY A 375 0.40 12.38 -17.53
N THR A 376 0.01 13.66 -17.47
CA THR A 376 0.91 14.80 -17.22
C THR A 376 1.70 14.69 -15.92
N ARG A 377 1.07 14.22 -14.82
CA ARG A 377 1.72 14.02 -13.51
C ARG A 377 2.90 13.05 -13.57
N HIS A 378 2.77 11.98 -14.36
CA HIS A 378 3.85 11.01 -14.55
C HIS A 378 4.99 11.63 -15.36
N ARG A 379 4.66 12.28 -16.48
CA ARG A 379 5.67 12.89 -17.35
C ARG A 379 6.46 13.97 -16.64
N SER A 380 5.80 14.86 -15.89
CA SER A 380 6.48 15.91 -15.13
C SER A 380 7.41 15.32 -14.06
N MET A 381 6.97 14.23 -13.39
CA MET A 381 7.82 13.50 -12.45
C MET A 381 9.03 12.84 -13.12
N TYR A 382 8.88 12.24 -14.31
CA TYR A 382 10.01 11.66 -15.04
C TYR A 382 11.06 12.71 -15.41
N ARG A 383 10.63 13.88 -15.86
CA ARG A 383 11.51 15.00 -16.21
C ARG A 383 12.23 15.55 -14.98
N MET A 384 11.54 15.65 -13.85
CA MET A 384 12.16 15.99 -12.57
C MET A 384 13.23 14.96 -12.17
N ALA A 385 12.89 13.67 -12.18
CA ALA A 385 13.82 12.59 -11.81
C ALA A 385 15.07 12.57 -12.70
N ALA A 386 14.94 12.90 -13.98
CA ALA A 386 16.09 13.04 -14.87
C ALA A 386 17.03 14.18 -14.45
N ARG A 387 16.46 15.33 -14.05
CA ARG A 387 17.21 16.52 -13.64
C ARG A 387 17.87 16.37 -12.27
N TYR A 388 17.18 15.75 -11.32
CA TYR A 388 17.60 15.61 -9.92
C TYR A 388 17.69 14.12 -9.54
N PRO A 389 18.86 13.48 -9.71
CA PRO A 389 18.99 12.03 -9.57
C PRO A 389 18.62 11.45 -8.19
N GLU A 390 18.75 12.26 -7.14
CA GLU A 390 18.53 11.87 -5.75
C GLU A 390 17.08 12.04 -5.28
N LEU A 391 16.18 12.57 -6.12
CA LEU A 391 14.77 12.70 -5.73
C LEU A 391 14.05 11.35 -5.75
N LEU A 392 12.97 11.29 -4.98
CA LEU A 392 11.98 10.24 -5.08
C LEU A 392 10.62 10.86 -5.42
N GLY A 393 10.02 10.42 -6.51
CA GLY A 393 8.65 10.71 -6.87
C GLY A 393 7.73 9.56 -6.50
N ILE A 394 6.57 9.85 -5.93
CA ILE A 394 5.47 8.88 -5.80
C ILE A 394 4.25 9.45 -6.49
N VAL A 395 3.76 8.76 -7.51
CA VAL A 395 2.56 9.14 -8.26
C VAL A 395 1.46 8.13 -7.98
N VAL A 396 0.38 8.59 -7.37
CA VAL A 396 -0.84 7.81 -7.16
C VAL A 396 -1.85 8.22 -8.22
N SER A 397 -2.21 7.29 -9.09
CA SER A 397 -3.18 7.49 -10.15
C SER A 397 -4.61 7.41 -9.62
N GLN A 398 -5.54 8.08 -10.32
CA GLN A 398 -6.96 8.09 -9.97
C GLN A 398 -7.58 6.69 -9.96
N ASP A 399 -7.05 5.80 -10.80
CA ASP A 399 -7.45 4.40 -10.93
C ASP A 399 -6.79 3.47 -9.88
N GLY A 400 -6.01 4.04 -8.96
CA GLY A 400 -5.35 3.33 -7.88
C GLY A 400 -3.95 2.79 -8.19
N GLY A 401 -3.44 2.97 -9.42
CA GLY A 401 -2.04 2.63 -9.71
C GLY A 401 -1.07 3.49 -8.89
N VAL A 402 -0.04 2.90 -8.28
CA VAL A 402 0.97 3.64 -7.52
C VAL A 402 2.33 3.40 -8.15
N ARG A 403 3.04 4.47 -8.49
CA ARG A 403 4.37 4.43 -9.09
C ARG A 403 5.40 5.16 -8.25
N PHE A 404 6.49 4.48 -7.95
CA PHE A 404 7.70 5.10 -7.43
C PHE A 404 8.61 5.43 -8.59
N VAL A 405 9.17 6.63 -8.61
CA VAL A 405 9.97 7.16 -9.72
C VAL A 405 11.27 7.73 -9.16
N LYS A 406 12.40 7.32 -9.73
CA LYS A 406 13.70 7.94 -9.46
C LYS A 406 14.64 7.74 -10.63
N ARG A 407 15.77 8.43 -10.62
CA ARG A 407 16.88 8.04 -11.48
C ARG A 407 17.60 6.83 -10.87
N HIS A 408 17.81 5.80 -11.68
CA HIS A 408 18.48 4.57 -11.28
C HIS A 408 19.47 4.17 -12.36
N GLY A 409 20.76 4.24 -12.01
CA GLY A 409 21.84 4.17 -12.99
C GLY A 409 21.67 5.22 -14.10
N PRO A 410 21.73 4.83 -15.38
CA PRO A 410 21.62 5.77 -16.50
C PRO A 410 20.18 6.19 -16.82
N HIS A 411 19.16 5.50 -16.28
CA HIS A 411 17.76 5.67 -16.69
C HIS A 411 16.90 6.35 -15.62
N VAL A 412 15.89 7.10 -16.07
CA VAL A 412 14.71 7.35 -15.23
C VAL A 412 13.92 6.05 -15.18
N THR A 413 13.75 5.54 -13.96
CA THR A 413 13.13 4.23 -13.72
C THR A 413 11.89 4.42 -12.85
N TYR A 414 10.84 3.66 -13.17
CA TYR A 414 9.67 3.56 -12.33
C TYR A 414 9.40 2.11 -11.92
N TRP A 415 8.83 1.97 -10.72
CA TRP A 415 8.37 0.71 -10.14
C TRP A 415 6.87 0.84 -9.87
N ASP A 416 6.08 -0.12 -10.32
CA ASP A 416 4.67 -0.22 -9.95
C ASP A 416 4.57 -0.90 -8.58
N GLN A 417 4.04 -0.20 -7.57
CA GLN A 417 3.77 -0.79 -6.26
C GLN A 417 2.57 -1.73 -6.40
N GLY A 418 2.80 -3.02 -6.17
CA GLY A 418 1.76 -4.02 -6.14
C GLY A 418 1.02 -4.08 -4.80
N ALA A 419 -0.13 -4.75 -4.81
CA ALA A 419 -0.76 -5.25 -3.59
C ALA A 419 0.12 -6.36 -2.98
N THR A 420 0.60 -6.16 -1.76
CA THR A 420 1.62 -7.03 -1.12
C THR A 420 1.03 -8.27 -0.46
N GLY A 421 -0.29 -8.28 -0.26
CA GLY A 421 -1.10 -9.46 -0.05
C GLY A 421 -2.36 -9.43 -0.90
N SER A 422 -3.05 -10.57 -1.04
CA SER A 422 -4.33 -10.68 -1.76
C SER A 422 -5.46 -9.83 -1.16
N LEU A 423 -5.13 -9.28 -0.01
CA LEU A 423 -5.90 -8.54 0.94
C LEU A 423 -5.45 -7.07 1.01
N ASP A 424 -4.37 -6.69 0.33
CA ASP A 424 -3.98 -5.30 0.09
C ASP A 424 -4.65 -4.83 -1.20
N ILE A 425 -5.25 -3.64 -1.21
CA ILE A 425 -5.55 -2.94 -2.47
C ILE A 425 -5.16 -1.50 -2.37
#